data_AF-A0A081CNG7-F1
#
_entry.id   AF-A0A081CNG7-F1
#
_cell.length_a   1.000
_cell.length_b   1.000
_cell.length_c   1.000
_cell.angle_alpha   90.00
_cell.angle_beta   90.00
_cell.angle_gamma   90.00
#
_symmetry.space_group_name_H-M   'P 1'
#
loop_
_entity.id
_entity.type
_entity.pdbx_description
1 polymer ?
#
loop_
_entity_poly.entity_id
_entity_poly.type
_entity_poly.pdbx_seq_one_letter_code
_entity_poly.pdbx_strand_id
1 'polypeptide(L)'
;MSRLSNMLAAWCVLLLASLVSAQSSSSSSSSLFSDSRCNSNLCLSVIYSPSQKVYNMTMSTDGGGAPNGWYAVGTGNKMKGSNMMIGWVDTTGNVVMSQRTASGHDDPVTTITAAAATMHTKQSFSNSSGTVWAWSFPLSSSDSTPGSSTSFIWAANKNNNPASSTSAHLKQHSDYGTFSLDLTKPYTPSTSSSSSSSSGSNTNGTPLTPSTGANNQATSTRVLNTSNRLIIAHMIMMILGWFILVPAGILVGRYGRTLFTWFPVHRGLQIAAFVVVLIAFILIIVEVGRGGDGHFESTHAKAGLAIFILMIVQIVLGAVGHKTKRFNPSRIVHVVLGLGVTGAAIWNSSEGLSLWDWGAPRWAKWILWIWAAVLAVAYLAGLALLPRDLRQWRQSQPGAEEKQTYTGLEPYHSAGAYDTPADSSQLHLSEQHALKQQQPYQANAHPGWGAQPLQTNNAQYGYEPYAQPQRF
;
A
#
# COMPACT_ATOMS: atom_id res chain seq x y z
N MET A 1 20.85 25.02 -83.79
CA MET A 1 19.55 24.41 -84.13
C MET A 1 19.15 23.50 -82.98
N SER A 2 18.85 24.08 -81.82
CA SER A 2 17.51 24.57 -81.43
C SER A 2 16.52 23.42 -81.30
N ARG A 3 16.10 23.15 -80.04
CA ARG A 3 15.05 22.22 -79.58
C ARG A 3 15.48 20.99 -78.75
N LEU A 4 16.64 21.00 -78.10
CA LEU A 4 16.97 19.99 -77.07
C LEU A 4 17.60 20.55 -75.77
N SER A 5 17.56 21.87 -75.54
CA SER A 5 18.15 22.52 -74.35
C SER A 5 17.14 23.36 -73.54
N ASN A 6 15.83 23.16 -73.72
CA ASN A 6 14.78 23.97 -73.04
C ASN A 6 13.83 23.14 -72.15
N MET A 7 14.12 21.88 -71.83
CA MET A 7 13.27 21.05 -70.96
C MET A 7 13.98 20.46 -69.74
N LEU A 8 15.12 21.04 -69.34
CA LEU A 8 15.80 20.73 -68.06
C LEU A 8 16.02 21.97 -67.18
N ALA A 9 15.57 23.15 -67.61
CA ALA A 9 15.68 24.42 -66.87
C ALA A 9 14.34 24.90 -66.28
N ALA A 10 13.35 24.01 -66.13
CA ALA A 10 12.04 24.33 -65.56
C ALA A 10 11.72 23.55 -64.26
N TRP A 11 12.70 22.81 -63.72
CA TRP A 11 12.57 22.05 -62.46
C TRP A 11 13.62 22.44 -61.41
N CYS A 12 14.24 23.62 -61.53
CA CYS A 12 15.13 24.20 -60.51
C CYS A 12 14.74 25.62 -60.06
N VAL A 13 13.60 26.15 -60.51
CA VAL A 13 13.14 27.52 -60.13
C VAL A 13 11.99 27.50 -59.10
N LEU A 14 11.53 26.32 -58.68
CA LEU A 14 10.52 26.16 -57.61
C LEU A 14 11.10 25.67 -56.27
N LEU A 15 12.42 25.82 -56.05
CA LEU A 15 13.10 25.46 -54.81
C LEU A 15 14.01 26.58 -54.24
N LEU A 16 13.72 27.84 -54.58
CA LEU A 16 14.45 29.03 -54.08
C LEU A 16 13.52 30.16 -53.61
N ALA A 17 12.32 29.82 -53.15
CA ALA A 17 11.44 30.74 -52.44
C ALA A 17 11.48 30.43 -50.93
N SER A 18 12.43 31.03 -50.19
CA SER A 18 12.25 31.53 -48.82
C SER A 18 13.58 31.77 -48.09
N LEU A 19 14.37 32.77 -48.52
CA LEU A 19 15.33 33.41 -47.63
C LEU A 19 15.35 34.92 -47.91
N VAL A 20 14.30 35.60 -47.45
CA VAL A 20 14.35 37.03 -47.14
C VAL A 20 13.88 37.19 -45.71
N SER A 21 14.78 37.80 -44.94
CA SER A 21 14.81 37.91 -43.50
C SER A 21 13.55 38.56 -42.92
N ALA A 22 12.75 37.78 -42.20
CA ALA A 22 12.01 38.33 -41.07
C ALA A 22 13.00 38.46 -39.91
N GLN A 23 13.64 39.61 -39.79
CA GLN A 23 14.15 40.06 -38.49
C GLN A 23 12.94 40.29 -37.60
N SER A 24 12.42 39.20 -37.05
CA SER A 24 11.60 39.26 -35.86
C SER A 24 12.58 39.72 -34.79
N SER A 25 12.44 40.97 -34.36
CA SER A 25 13.07 41.44 -33.14
C SER A 25 12.74 40.41 -32.06
N SER A 26 13.72 39.61 -31.68
CA SER A 26 13.65 38.74 -30.52
C SER A 26 13.63 39.64 -29.30
N SER A 27 12.47 40.25 -29.03
CA SER A 27 12.10 40.63 -27.69
C SER A 27 12.24 39.35 -26.88
N SER A 28 13.24 39.30 -26.02
CA SER A 28 13.55 38.23 -25.09
C SER A 28 12.28 37.77 -24.39
N SER A 29 11.63 36.74 -24.93
CA SER A 29 10.55 36.05 -24.26
C SER A 29 11.18 35.39 -23.05
N SER A 30 11.05 36.03 -21.89
CA SER A 30 11.44 35.39 -20.64
C SER A 30 10.60 34.13 -20.52
N SER A 31 11.23 32.98 -20.73
CA SER A 31 10.56 31.68 -20.66
C SER A 31 9.92 31.55 -19.28
N LEU A 32 8.60 31.64 -19.22
CA LEU A 32 7.85 31.33 -18.01
C LEU A 32 7.84 29.82 -17.84
N PHE A 33 7.84 29.38 -16.59
CA PHE A 33 7.77 27.97 -16.26
C PHE A 33 6.58 27.71 -15.36
N SER A 34 5.95 26.54 -15.47
CA SER A 34 4.79 26.23 -14.65
C SER A 34 4.62 24.74 -14.39
N ASP A 35 4.12 24.43 -13.21
CA ASP A 35 3.58 23.11 -12.90
C ASP A 35 2.39 23.25 -11.96
N SER A 36 1.61 22.18 -11.85
CA SER A 36 0.50 22.13 -10.89
C SER A 36 0.38 20.75 -10.26
N ARG A 37 -0.10 20.74 -9.02
CA ARG A 37 -0.37 19.52 -8.25
C ARG A 37 -1.65 19.68 -7.44
N CYS A 38 -2.38 18.58 -7.32
CA CYS A 38 -3.61 18.50 -6.55
C CYS A 38 -3.55 17.31 -5.60
N ASN A 39 -4.19 17.46 -4.46
CA ASN A 39 -4.55 16.37 -3.56
C ASN A 39 -6.06 16.44 -3.22
N SER A 40 -6.52 15.57 -2.33
CA SER A 40 -7.91 15.54 -1.84
C SER A 40 -8.40 16.78 -1.09
N ASN A 41 -7.52 17.73 -0.77
CA ASN A 41 -7.86 18.96 -0.04
C ASN A 41 -7.79 20.21 -0.93
N LEU A 42 -6.74 20.35 -1.74
CA LEU A 42 -6.48 21.54 -2.54
C LEU A 42 -5.65 21.24 -3.80
N CYS A 43 -5.75 22.13 -4.77
CA CYS A 43 -4.91 22.21 -5.97
C CYS A 43 -4.03 23.45 -5.91
N LEU A 44 -2.74 23.29 -6.14
CA LEU A 44 -1.76 24.36 -6.27
C LEU A 44 -1.22 24.43 -7.69
N SER A 45 -1.30 25.60 -8.31
CA SER A 45 -0.62 25.94 -9.56
C SER A 45 0.39 27.03 -9.30
N VAL A 46 1.60 26.88 -9.86
CA VAL A 46 2.68 27.88 -9.73
C VAL A 46 3.23 28.19 -11.11
N ILE A 47 3.29 29.48 -11.42
CA ILE A 47 3.97 30.03 -12.60
C ILE A 47 5.19 30.79 -12.11
N TYR A 48 6.37 30.35 -12.49
CA TYR A 48 7.64 30.98 -12.18
C TYR A 48 8.08 31.90 -13.33
N SER A 49 8.40 33.15 -12.99
CA SER A 49 8.97 34.13 -13.92
C SER A 49 10.45 34.37 -13.58
N PRO A 50 11.40 33.85 -14.39
CA PRO A 50 12.84 34.06 -14.14
C PRO A 50 13.26 35.53 -14.25
N SER A 51 12.64 36.29 -15.17
CA SER A 51 12.96 37.69 -15.40
C SER A 51 12.53 38.59 -14.24
N GLN A 52 11.38 38.27 -13.64
CA GLN A 52 10.83 39.03 -12.52
C GLN A 52 11.23 38.45 -11.16
N LYS A 53 11.79 37.24 -11.11
CA LYS A 53 12.04 36.47 -9.88
C LYS A 53 10.80 36.39 -8.99
N VAL A 54 9.68 35.94 -9.56
CA VAL A 54 8.40 35.85 -8.85
C VAL A 54 7.74 34.49 -9.08
N TYR A 55 7.11 33.96 -8.04
CA TYR A 55 6.11 32.90 -8.13
C TYR A 55 4.72 33.52 -8.17
N ASN A 56 3.98 33.31 -9.26
CA ASN A 56 2.54 33.55 -9.29
C ASN A 56 1.84 32.25 -8.94
N MET A 57 1.10 32.25 -7.84
CA MET A 57 0.54 31.06 -7.22
C MET A 57 -0.99 31.14 -7.22
N THR A 58 -1.62 30.01 -7.46
CA THR A 58 -3.07 29.86 -7.37
C THR A 58 -3.38 28.58 -6.59
N MET A 59 -4.06 28.75 -5.47
CA MET A 59 -4.61 27.66 -4.68
C MET A 59 -6.12 27.59 -4.94
N SER A 60 -6.64 26.38 -5.14
CA SER A 60 -8.07 26.17 -5.32
C SER A 60 -8.56 24.95 -4.55
N THR A 61 -9.81 25.00 -4.08
CA THR A 61 -10.47 23.93 -3.32
C THR A 61 -11.90 23.77 -3.79
N ASP A 62 -12.44 22.57 -3.65
CA ASP A 62 -13.86 22.31 -3.87
C ASP A 62 -14.70 22.92 -2.73
N GLY A 63 -15.87 23.43 -3.08
CA GLY A 63 -16.78 24.08 -2.14
C GLY A 63 -16.35 25.49 -1.72
N GLY A 64 -17.34 26.31 -1.37
CA GLY A 64 -17.17 27.71 -1.03
C GLY A 64 -18.50 28.44 -0.91
N GLY A 65 -18.45 29.77 -0.92
CA GLY A 65 -19.59 30.65 -0.68
C GLY A 65 -20.05 30.68 0.79
N ALA A 66 -19.42 29.89 1.65
CA ALA A 66 -19.64 29.82 3.09
C ALA A 66 -18.35 29.37 3.79
N PRO A 67 -18.22 29.59 5.11
CA PRO A 67 -17.10 29.10 5.91
C PRO A 67 -16.75 27.64 5.63
N ASN A 68 -15.53 27.40 5.16
CA ASN A 68 -15.03 26.08 4.75
C ASN A 68 -13.78 25.65 5.51
N GLY A 69 -13.49 26.30 6.64
CA GLY A 69 -12.24 26.10 7.37
C GLY A 69 -11.12 26.92 6.77
N TRP A 70 -9.86 26.53 7.01
CA TRP A 70 -8.70 27.22 6.44
C TRP A 70 -7.78 26.28 5.67
N TYR A 71 -7.09 26.84 4.68
CA TYR A 71 -6.15 26.17 3.80
C TYR A 71 -4.87 26.98 3.74
N ALA A 72 -3.72 26.31 3.66
CA ALA A 72 -2.43 26.98 3.57
C ALA A 72 -1.50 26.29 2.59
N VAL A 73 -0.67 27.10 1.94
CA VAL A 73 0.48 26.66 1.14
C VAL A 73 1.70 27.45 1.58
N GLY A 74 2.81 26.77 1.85
CA GLY A 74 4.09 27.36 2.20
C GLY A 74 5.22 26.93 1.29
N THR A 75 6.25 27.75 1.18
CA THR A 75 7.49 27.39 0.48
C THR A 75 8.37 26.48 1.33
N GLY A 76 9.17 25.62 0.69
CA GLY A 76 10.10 24.72 1.38
C GLY A 76 9.46 23.38 1.76
N ASN A 77 10.12 22.65 2.66
CA ASN A 77 9.76 21.26 3.02
C ASN A 77 9.36 21.08 4.49
N LYS A 78 9.29 22.16 5.28
CA LYS A 78 8.95 22.14 6.69
C LYS A 78 8.35 23.47 7.14
N MET A 79 7.62 23.45 8.24
CA MET A 79 6.90 24.62 8.76
C MET A 79 7.85 25.74 9.22
N LYS A 80 8.90 25.41 9.99
CA LYS A 80 9.89 26.36 10.49
C LYS A 80 10.59 27.11 9.35
N GLY A 81 10.41 28.42 9.31
CA GLY A 81 11.00 29.34 8.34
C GLY A 81 10.26 29.38 7.00
N SER A 82 9.13 28.68 6.86
CA SER A 82 8.35 28.69 5.63
C SER A 82 7.58 30.00 5.46
N ASN A 83 7.60 30.53 4.24
CA ASN A 83 6.74 31.64 3.85
C ASN A 83 5.41 31.08 3.35
N MET A 84 4.33 31.36 4.08
CA MET A 84 3.03 30.73 3.87
C MET A 84 1.98 31.73 3.41
N MET A 85 1.11 31.28 2.52
CA MET A 85 -0.17 31.91 2.26
C MET A 85 -1.26 31.05 2.87
N ILE A 86 -2.10 31.68 3.70
CA ILE A 86 -3.22 31.04 4.39
C ILE A 86 -4.50 31.69 3.91
N GLY A 87 -5.47 30.90 3.47
CA GLY A 87 -6.73 31.35 2.93
C GLY A 87 -7.93 30.66 3.58
N TRP A 88 -9.00 31.41 3.78
CA TRP A 88 -10.30 30.90 4.21
C TRP A 88 -11.43 31.78 3.66
N VAL A 89 -12.66 31.31 3.84
CA VAL A 89 -13.87 32.08 3.56
C VAL A 89 -14.45 32.57 4.88
N ASP A 90 -14.71 33.87 5.01
CA ASP A 90 -15.33 34.40 6.22
C ASP A 90 -16.82 34.09 6.29
N THR A 91 -17.46 34.47 7.41
CA THR A 91 -18.90 34.24 7.63
C THR A 91 -19.80 35.00 6.66
N THR A 92 -19.26 35.98 5.93
CA THR A 92 -19.97 36.76 4.90
C THR A 92 -19.74 36.21 3.49
N GLY A 93 -18.94 35.16 3.33
CA GLY A 93 -18.63 34.56 2.04
C GLY A 93 -17.43 35.20 1.32
N ASN A 94 -16.72 36.12 1.97
CA ASN A 94 -15.56 36.78 1.37
C ASN A 94 -14.29 35.94 1.54
N VAL A 95 -13.45 35.97 0.51
CA VAL A 95 -12.13 35.32 0.53
C VAL A 95 -11.16 36.15 1.37
N VAL A 96 -10.63 35.53 2.42
CA VAL A 96 -9.56 36.10 3.24
C VAL A 96 -8.24 35.44 2.85
N MET A 97 -7.18 36.24 2.75
CA MET A 97 -5.80 35.80 2.52
C MET A 97 -4.86 36.43 3.53
N SER A 98 -4.02 35.62 4.15
CA SER A 98 -3.03 36.03 5.12
C SER A 98 -1.67 35.41 4.77
N GLN A 99 -0.70 36.25 4.46
CA GLN A 99 0.69 35.80 4.44
C GLN A 99 1.20 35.69 5.87
N ARG A 100 1.87 34.58 6.19
CA ARG A 100 2.44 34.32 7.53
C ARG A 100 3.78 33.61 7.45
N THR A 101 4.52 33.65 8.56
CA THR A 101 5.75 32.89 8.76
C THR A 101 5.67 32.13 10.06
N ALA A 102 6.15 30.88 10.07
CA ALA A 102 6.25 30.07 11.27
C ALA A 102 7.69 29.97 11.77
N SER A 103 7.92 30.15 13.07
CA SER A 103 9.21 29.96 13.73
C SER A 103 9.52 28.49 14.08
N GLY A 104 8.50 27.64 14.01
CA GLY A 104 8.49 26.27 14.54
C GLY A 104 7.27 25.49 14.07
N HIS A 105 6.69 24.71 14.99
CA HIS A 105 5.42 24.00 14.81
C HIS A 105 4.25 24.70 15.53
N ASP A 106 4.40 26.01 15.75
CA ASP A 106 3.47 26.87 16.47
C ASP A 106 2.57 27.64 15.47
N ASP A 107 1.51 28.30 15.96
CA ASP A 107 0.63 29.13 15.12
C ASP A 107 1.46 30.18 14.35
N PRO A 108 1.43 30.19 13.01
CA PRO A 108 2.18 31.16 12.21
C PRO A 108 1.74 32.59 12.51
N VAL A 109 2.71 33.51 12.52
CA VAL A 109 2.49 34.93 12.79
C VAL A 109 2.50 35.75 11.51
N THR A 110 1.84 36.90 11.53
CA THR A 110 1.82 37.85 10.41
C THR A 110 3.11 38.66 10.27
N THR A 111 4.03 38.57 11.23
CA THR A 111 5.38 39.11 11.11
C THR A 111 6.18 38.22 10.16
N ILE A 112 6.26 38.63 8.91
CA ILE A 112 6.93 37.88 7.85
C ILE A 112 8.45 38.12 7.87
N THR A 113 9.23 37.07 7.67
CA THR A 113 10.69 37.19 7.45
C THR A 113 11.05 37.24 5.97
N ALA A 114 10.12 36.80 5.11
CA ALA A 114 10.26 36.82 3.66
C ALA A 114 9.71 38.13 3.06
N ALA A 115 9.92 38.32 1.76
CA ALA A 115 9.34 39.44 1.04
C ALA A 115 7.80 39.38 1.06
N ALA A 116 7.17 40.56 1.12
CA ALA A 116 5.73 40.69 1.14
C ALA A 116 5.11 40.16 -0.16
N ALA A 117 4.04 39.37 -0.01
CA ALA A 117 3.26 38.83 -1.11
C ALA A 117 2.37 39.91 -1.71
N THR A 118 2.11 39.81 -3.01
CA THR A 118 1.06 40.60 -3.65
C THR A 118 -0.20 39.76 -3.74
N MET A 119 -1.30 40.25 -3.16
CA MET A 119 -2.60 39.57 -3.19
C MET A 119 -3.34 39.89 -4.50
N HIS A 120 -3.78 38.87 -5.24
CA HIS A 120 -4.57 39.04 -6.46
C HIS A 120 -6.06 38.88 -6.16
N THR A 121 -6.63 39.89 -5.49
CA THR A 121 -8.04 39.88 -5.03
C THR A 121 -9.06 39.73 -6.15
N LYS A 122 -8.77 40.25 -7.36
CA LYS A 122 -9.66 40.08 -8.54
C LYS A 122 -9.70 38.66 -9.09
N GLN A 123 -8.66 37.86 -8.82
CA GLN A 123 -8.56 36.45 -9.24
C GLN A 123 -8.92 35.50 -8.09
N SER A 124 -9.15 36.04 -6.89
CA SER A 124 -9.54 35.28 -5.71
C SER A 124 -11.05 35.42 -5.51
N PHE A 125 -11.76 34.30 -5.46
CA PHE A 125 -13.21 34.28 -5.33
C PHE A 125 -13.69 33.00 -4.63
N SER A 126 -14.89 33.04 -4.07
CA SER A 126 -15.54 31.87 -3.48
C SER A 126 -16.98 31.79 -3.92
N ASN A 127 -17.43 30.61 -4.30
CA ASN A 127 -18.82 30.29 -4.60
C ASN A 127 -19.13 28.83 -4.25
N SER A 128 -20.36 28.37 -4.46
CA SER A 128 -20.78 27.02 -4.11
C SER A 128 -19.96 25.91 -4.78
N SER A 129 -19.36 26.18 -5.94
CA SER A 129 -18.57 25.19 -6.70
C SER A 129 -17.12 25.10 -6.22
N GLY A 130 -16.57 26.18 -5.67
CA GLY A 130 -15.18 26.19 -5.22
C GLY A 130 -14.69 27.54 -4.73
N THR A 131 -13.51 27.51 -4.14
CA THR A 131 -12.80 28.71 -3.68
C THR A 131 -11.42 28.77 -4.33
N VAL A 132 -11.03 29.96 -4.77
CA VAL A 132 -9.73 30.25 -5.39
C VAL A 132 -9.06 31.38 -4.64
N TRP A 133 -7.78 31.18 -4.31
CA TRP A 133 -6.88 32.18 -3.74
C TRP A 133 -5.70 32.35 -4.69
N ALA A 134 -5.46 33.58 -5.13
CA ALA A 134 -4.38 33.92 -6.05
C ALA A 134 -3.48 34.99 -5.43
N TRP A 135 -2.18 34.75 -5.46
CA TRP A 135 -1.17 35.67 -4.92
C TRP A 135 0.17 35.49 -5.64
N SER A 136 1.12 36.36 -5.35
CA SER A 136 2.49 36.18 -5.81
C SER A 136 3.51 36.38 -4.70
N PHE A 137 4.56 35.55 -4.72
CA PHE A 137 5.71 35.67 -3.84
C PHE A 137 6.93 36.18 -4.62
N PRO A 138 7.55 37.30 -4.20
CA PRO A 138 8.86 37.69 -4.72
C PRO A 138 9.93 36.73 -4.20
N LEU A 139 10.87 36.36 -5.07
CA LEU A 139 12.12 35.74 -4.67
C LEU A 139 13.17 36.82 -4.40
N SER A 140 13.86 36.69 -3.27
CA SER A 140 15.01 37.50 -2.92
C SER A 140 16.24 37.10 -3.72
N SER A 141 17.28 37.95 -3.69
CA SER A 141 18.57 37.66 -4.33
C SER A 141 19.28 36.42 -3.78
N SER A 142 18.98 36.04 -2.53
CA SER A 142 19.51 34.88 -1.83
C SER A 142 18.73 33.59 -2.09
N ASP A 143 17.55 33.67 -2.70
CA ASP A 143 16.76 32.49 -3.01
C ASP A 143 17.32 31.79 -4.25
N SER A 144 17.47 30.47 -4.15
CA SER A 144 17.90 29.63 -5.26
C SER A 144 16.86 29.62 -6.38
N THR A 145 17.31 29.66 -7.63
CA THR A 145 16.43 29.41 -8.78
C THR A 145 15.74 28.04 -8.64
N PRO A 146 14.41 27.98 -8.76
CA PRO A 146 13.66 26.73 -8.69
C PRO A 146 14.09 25.74 -9.77
N GLY A 147 14.12 24.46 -9.41
CA GLY A 147 14.51 23.36 -10.28
C GLY A 147 13.35 22.43 -10.62
N SER A 148 13.69 21.25 -11.12
CA SER A 148 12.72 20.22 -11.51
C SER A 148 12.00 19.54 -10.34
N SER A 149 12.38 19.87 -9.11
CA SER A 149 11.72 19.44 -7.88
C SER A 149 11.79 20.59 -6.86
N THR A 150 10.81 21.49 -6.93
CA THR A 150 10.68 22.63 -6.00
C THR A 150 9.65 22.29 -4.93
N SER A 151 10.09 22.25 -3.67
CA SER A 151 9.24 21.83 -2.54
C SER A 151 8.32 22.93 -2.04
N PHE A 152 7.09 22.53 -1.74
CA PHE A 152 6.08 23.29 -1.03
C PHE A 152 5.51 22.43 0.10
N ILE A 153 4.99 23.07 1.13
CA ILE A 153 4.17 22.43 2.17
C ILE A 153 2.73 22.88 2.00
N TRP A 154 1.79 22.07 2.46
CA TRP A 154 0.38 22.44 2.51
C TRP A 154 -0.25 21.96 3.82
N ALA A 155 -1.31 22.64 4.22
CA ALA A 155 -2.09 22.27 5.39
C ALA A 155 -3.56 22.71 5.24
N ALA A 156 -4.46 22.02 5.91
CA ALA A 156 -5.87 22.36 5.97
C ALA A 156 -6.49 22.02 7.32
N ASN A 157 -7.47 22.80 7.74
CA ASN A 157 -8.43 22.44 8.78
C ASN A 157 -9.84 22.80 8.31
N LYS A 158 -10.56 21.80 7.78
CA LYS A 158 -11.92 21.96 7.24
C LYS A 158 -12.98 22.17 8.33
N ASN A 159 -12.66 21.85 9.58
CA ASN A 159 -13.64 21.83 10.68
C ASN A 159 -13.64 23.11 11.52
N ASN A 160 -12.67 24.01 11.30
CA ASN A 160 -12.55 25.22 12.12
C ASN A 160 -12.19 26.44 11.29
N ASN A 161 -13.21 27.26 11.04
CA ASN A 161 -13.03 28.54 10.36
C ASN A 161 -12.36 29.57 11.28
N PRO A 162 -11.31 30.26 10.84
CA PRO A 162 -10.77 31.40 11.56
C PRO A 162 -11.76 32.58 11.60
N ALA A 163 -11.47 33.55 12.46
CA ALA A 163 -12.14 34.85 12.39
C ALA A 163 -11.80 35.58 11.08
N SER A 164 -12.58 36.60 10.71
CA SER A 164 -12.41 37.33 9.44
C SER A 164 -11.13 38.16 9.32
N SER A 165 -10.39 38.37 10.43
CA SER A 165 -9.12 39.11 10.42
C SER A 165 -7.97 38.28 9.85
N THR A 166 -7.12 38.89 9.04
CA THR A 166 -5.88 38.26 8.53
C THR A 166 -4.93 37.83 9.66
N SER A 167 -5.03 38.41 10.85
CA SER A 167 -4.26 38.03 12.05
C SER A 167 -4.94 37.02 12.97
N ALA A 168 -6.08 36.43 12.57
CA ALA A 168 -6.83 35.50 13.40
C ALA A 168 -6.00 34.28 13.83
N HIS A 169 -6.12 33.86 15.08
CA HIS A 169 -5.46 32.64 15.57
C HIS A 169 -5.98 31.41 14.82
N LEU A 170 -5.07 30.53 14.39
CA LEU A 170 -5.41 29.33 13.65
C LEU A 170 -5.39 28.12 14.57
N LYS A 171 -6.46 27.33 14.54
CA LYS A 171 -6.38 25.99 15.16
C LYS A 171 -5.55 25.09 14.27
N GLN A 172 -4.78 24.20 14.90
CA GLN A 172 -3.90 23.25 14.24
C GLN A 172 -4.60 22.52 13.08
N HIS A 173 -3.87 22.34 11.98
CA HIS A 173 -4.36 21.63 10.81
C HIS A 173 -4.74 20.18 11.13
N SER A 174 -5.81 19.68 10.50
CA SER A 174 -6.19 18.26 10.53
C SER A 174 -5.46 17.44 9.47
N ASP A 175 -5.13 18.08 8.35
CA ASP A 175 -4.53 17.48 7.18
C ASP A 175 -3.35 18.34 6.74
N TYR A 176 -2.23 17.72 6.37
CA TYR A 176 -1.02 18.42 5.96
C TYR A 176 -0.10 17.50 5.17
N GLY A 177 0.85 18.09 4.45
CA GLY A 177 1.85 17.35 3.71
C GLY A 177 2.74 18.27 2.88
N THR A 178 3.38 17.69 1.86
CA THR A 178 4.25 18.40 0.94
C THR A 178 3.79 18.24 -0.50
N PHE A 179 4.29 19.13 -1.35
CA PHE A 179 4.24 19.01 -2.81
C PHE A 179 5.64 19.21 -3.37
N SER A 180 5.89 18.63 -4.53
CA SER A 180 7.00 19.03 -5.38
C SER A 180 6.50 19.37 -6.78
N LEU A 181 6.93 20.53 -7.28
CA LEU A 181 6.60 21.07 -8.60
C LEU A 181 7.86 21.17 -9.46
N ASP A 182 7.74 20.75 -10.72
CA ASP A 182 8.81 20.89 -11.71
C ASP A 182 8.67 22.24 -12.42
N LEU A 183 9.32 23.25 -11.85
CA LEU A 183 9.29 24.62 -12.39
C LEU A 183 10.36 24.85 -13.47
N THR A 184 10.77 23.77 -14.16
CA THR A 184 11.57 23.85 -15.40
C THR A 184 10.72 23.55 -16.65
N LYS A 185 9.47 23.12 -16.45
CA LYS A 185 8.50 22.90 -17.53
C LYS A 185 8.06 24.23 -18.15
N PRO A 186 8.21 24.43 -19.47
CA PRO A 186 7.75 25.64 -20.13
C PRO A 186 6.26 25.88 -19.89
N TYR A 187 5.89 27.10 -19.52
CA TYR A 187 4.50 27.51 -19.45
C TYR A 187 3.92 27.59 -20.86
N THR A 188 2.98 26.73 -21.17
CA THR A 188 2.16 26.83 -22.38
C THR A 188 0.83 27.48 -22.00
N PRO A 189 0.56 28.71 -22.47
CA PRO A 189 -0.78 29.27 -22.34
C PRO A 189 -1.72 28.29 -23.04
N SER A 190 -2.69 27.75 -22.31
CA SER A 190 -3.70 26.87 -22.89
C SER A 190 -4.53 27.70 -23.88
N THR A 191 -4.11 27.69 -25.14
CA THR A 191 -4.94 28.18 -26.23
C THR A 191 -5.96 27.08 -26.44
N SER A 192 -7.22 27.33 -26.07
CA SER A 192 -8.33 26.47 -26.46
C SER A 192 -8.39 26.46 -27.99
N SER A 193 -7.70 25.50 -28.59
CA SER A 193 -7.65 25.27 -30.03
C SER A 193 -8.98 24.67 -30.47
N SER A 194 -9.99 25.51 -30.67
CA SER A 194 -11.14 25.16 -31.49
C SER A 194 -10.76 25.35 -32.96
N SER A 195 -10.51 24.24 -33.64
CA SER A 195 -10.47 24.20 -35.10
C SER A 195 -11.84 24.57 -35.67
N SER A 196 -11.94 25.70 -36.37
CA SER A 196 -12.76 25.81 -37.59
C SER A 196 -12.53 27.14 -38.29
N SER A 197 -12.59 27.02 -39.61
CA SER A 197 -12.38 27.95 -40.69
C SER A 197 -13.34 29.15 -40.72
N SER A 198 -12.80 30.26 -41.24
CA SER A 198 -13.45 31.33 -42.03
C SER A 198 -14.66 32.06 -41.43
N SER A 199 -14.44 33.33 -41.05
CA SER A 199 -14.97 34.53 -41.73
C SER A 199 -14.93 35.71 -40.76
N GLY A 200 -14.46 36.88 -41.24
CA GLY A 200 -14.05 38.00 -40.40
C GLY A 200 -15.18 38.74 -39.68
N SER A 201 -14.83 39.41 -38.58
CA SER A 201 -15.24 40.78 -38.24
C SER A 201 -14.62 41.16 -36.88
N ASN A 202 -14.04 42.35 -36.81
CA ASN A 202 -13.59 43.00 -35.58
C ASN A 202 -14.78 43.23 -34.64
N THR A 203 -14.62 43.02 -33.32
CA THR A 203 -14.97 43.97 -32.25
C THR A 203 -14.65 43.45 -30.84
N ASN A 204 -14.38 44.40 -29.95
CA ASN A 204 -13.91 44.29 -28.57
C ASN A 204 -14.76 43.43 -27.61
N GLY A 205 -14.05 42.69 -26.75
CA GLY A 205 -14.25 42.54 -25.30
C GLY A 205 -15.65 42.22 -24.77
N THR A 206 -15.85 40.98 -24.32
CA THR A 206 -16.88 40.63 -23.31
C THR A 206 -16.49 39.42 -22.44
N PRO A 207 -17.02 39.34 -21.21
CA PRO A 207 -16.50 38.51 -20.11
C PRO A 207 -17.03 37.07 -20.11
N LEU A 208 -16.26 36.18 -19.49
CA LEU A 208 -16.61 34.76 -19.30
C LEU A 208 -17.83 34.63 -18.37
N THR A 209 -18.98 34.30 -18.96
CA THR A 209 -20.17 33.78 -18.26
C THR A 209 -20.06 32.26 -18.06
N PRO A 210 -20.41 31.70 -16.88
CA PRO A 210 -20.47 30.25 -16.69
C PRO A 210 -21.70 29.68 -17.40
N SER A 211 -21.51 28.66 -18.23
CA SER A 211 -22.63 27.93 -18.83
C SER A 211 -23.34 27.08 -17.77
N THR A 212 -24.64 27.30 -17.66
CA THR A 212 -25.56 26.49 -16.87
C THR A 212 -25.79 25.14 -17.52
N GLY A 213 -25.57 24.07 -16.75
CA GLY A 213 -26.23 22.76 -16.81
C GLY A 213 -26.52 22.11 -18.17
N ALA A 214 -25.70 21.12 -18.53
CA ALA A 214 -26.17 19.98 -19.31
C ALA A 214 -25.40 18.73 -18.90
N ASN A 215 -26.16 17.72 -18.46
CA ASN A 215 -25.70 16.37 -18.15
C ASN A 215 -24.89 15.79 -19.31
N ASN A 216 -23.57 15.77 -19.17
CA ASN A 216 -22.70 14.89 -19.93
C ASN A 216 -21.68 14.35 -18.95
N GLN A 217 -21.79 13.05 -18.65
CA GLN A 217 -20.77 12.26 -18.01
C GLN A 217 -19.53 12.29 -18.90
N ALA A 218 -18.73 13.33 -18.76
CA ALA A 218 -17.42 13.41 -19.36
C ALA A 218 -16.58 12.33 -18.67
N THR A 219 -16.40 11.21 -19.36
CA THR A 219 -15.36 10.24 -19.08
C THR A 219 -14.04 11.00 -19.14
N SER A 220 -13.59 11.56 -18.02
CA SER A 220 -12.24 12.11 -17.91
C SER A 220 -11.28 10.97 -18.20
N THR A 221 -10.68 10.99 -19.40
CA THR A 221 -9.53 10.15 -19.73
C THR A 221 -8.36 10.61 -18.85
N ARG A 222 -8.32 10.06 -17.64
CA ARG A 222 -7.34 10.44 -16.63
C ARG A 222 -5.97 9.93 -17.04
N VAL A 223 -5.06 10.85 -17.37
CA VAL A 223 -3.68 10.53 -17.72
C VAL A 223 -2.95 10.00 -16.48
N LEU A 224 -2.56 8.72 -16.46
CA LEU A 224 -1.71 8.15 -15.41
C LEU A 224 -0.26 8.63 -15.57
N ASN A 225 0.21 9.48 -14.65
CA ASN A 225 1.63 9.72 -14.45
C ASN A 225 2.30 8.53 -13.72
N THR A 226 3.64 8.49 -13.68
CA THR A 226 4.40 7.38 -13.07
C THR A 226 4.07 7.18 -11.59
N SER A 227 3.87 8.26 -10.84
CA SER A 227 3.45 8.23 -9.43
C SER A 227 2.15 7.47 -9.22
N ASN A 228 1.13 7.78 -10.02
CA ASN A 228 -0.16 7.10 -9.97
C ASN A 228 -0.03 5.61 -10.35
N ARG A 229 0.85 5.26 -11.28
CA ARG A 229 1.10 3.86 -11.65
C ARG A 229 1.73 3.08 -10.48
N LEU A 230 2.67 3.67 -9.76
CA LEU A 230 3.32 3.04 -8.61
C LEU A 230 2.38 2.89 -7.41
N ILE A 231 1.55 3.89 -7.14
CA ILE A 231 0.51 3.81 -6.09
C ILE A 231 -0.53 2.73 -6.44
N ILE A 232 -0.99 2.68 -7.69
CA ILE A 232 -1.93 1.64 -8.14
C ILE A 232 -1.28 0.25 -8.06
N ALA A 233 -0.01 0.11 -8.48
CA ALA A 233 0.72 -1.14 -8.38
C ALA A 233 0.88 -1.59 -6.92
N HIS A 234 1.21 -0.67 -6.01
CA HIS A 234 1.23 -0.94 -4.57
C HIS A 234 -0.13 -1.44 -4.08
N MET A 235 -1.23 -0.76 -4.42
CA MET A 235 -2.57 -1.14 -4.01
C MET A 235 -2.96 -2.55 -4.50
N ILE A 236 -2.75 -2.83 -5.79
CA ILE A 236 -3.10 -4.13 -6.39
C ILE A 236 -2.29 -5.26 -5.73
N MET A 237 -0.99 -5.06 -5.53
CA MET A 237 -0.16 -6.08 -4.90
C MET A 237 -0.46 -6.25 -3.42
N MET A 238 -0.81 -5.18 -2.69
CA MET A 238 -1.28 -5.30 -1.30
C MET A 238 -2.59 -6.07 -1.20
N ILE A 239 -3.53 -5.87 -2.13
CA ILE A 239 -4.78 -6.66 -2.21
C ILE A 239 -4.45 -8.13 -2.50
N LEU A 240 -3.59 -8.41 -3.48
CA LEU A 240 -3.17 -9.78 -3.81
C LEU A 240 -2.50 -10.48 -2.62
N GLY A 241 -1.60 -9.79 -1.91
CA GLY A 241 -0.92 -10.33 -0.73
C GLY A 241 -1.90 -10.58 0.42
N TRP A 242 -2.59 -9.54 0.88
CA TRP A 242 -3.33 -9.56 2.15
C TRP A 242 -4.75 -10.11 2.06
N PHE A 243 -5.41 -10.03 0.91
CA PHE A 243 -6.79 -10.49 0.74
C PHE A 243 -6.93 -11.81 -0.02
N ILE A 244 -5.86 -12.26 -0.70
CA ILE A 244 -5.87 -13.52 -1.46
C ILE A 244 -4.85 -14.51 -0.92
N LEU A 245 -3.55 -14.20 -0.99
CA LEU A 245 -2.50 -15.18 -0.67
C LEU A 245 -2.41 -15.51 0.83
N VAL A 246 -2.41 -14.51 1.73
CA VAL A 246 -2.37 -14.73 3.18
C VAL A 246 -3.61 -15.51 3.66
N PRO A 247 -4.85 -15.11 3.33
CA PRO A 247 -6.04 -15.87 3.72
C PRO A 247 -6.07 -17.28 3.14
N ALA A 248 -5.65 -17.48 1.89
CA ALA A 248 -5.52 -18.82 1.30
C ALA A 248 -4.55 -19.69 2.12
N GLY A 249 -3.40 -19.14 2.51
CA GLY A 249 -2.44 -19.83 3.39
C GLY A 249 -3.07 -20.21 4.73
N ILE A 250 -3.82 -19.30 5.35
CA ILE A 250 -4.53 -19.54 6.63
C ILE A 250 -5.56 -20.67 6.48
N LEU A 251 -6.38 -20.65 5.43
CA LEU A 251 -7.39 -21.65 5.16
C LEU A 251 -6.77 -23.02 4.83
N VAL A 252 -5.69 -23.08 4.05
CA VAL A 252 -4.92 -24.32 3.82
C VAL A 252 -4.41 -24.89 5.15
N GLY A 253 -3.90 -24.05 6.05
CA GLY A 253 -3.52 -24.48 7.39
C GLY A 253 -4.70 -25.04 8.18
N ARG A 254 -5.89 -24.43 8.07
CA ARG A 254 -7.09 -24.86 8.80
C ARG A 254 -7.66 -26.19 8.26
N TYR A 255 -8.00 -26.26 6.98
CA TYR A 255 -8.66 -27.41 6.36
C TYR A 255 -7.69 -28.55 6.03
N GLY A 256 -6.49 -28.20 5.57
CA GLY A 256 -5.52 -29.18 5.13
C GLY A 256 -5.07 -30.10 6.26
N ARG A 257 -5.09 -29.68 7.53
CA ARG A 257 -4.79 -30.55 8.69
C ARG A 257 -5.61 -31.84 8.74
N THR A 258 -6.81 -31.84 8.15
CA THR A 258 -7.69 -33.01 8.07
C THR A 258 -7.72 -33.65 6.68
N LEU A 259 -7.48 -32.87 5.62
CA LEU A 259 -7.79 -33.27 4.25
C LEU A 259 -6.57 -33.67 3.40
N PHE A 260 -5.39 -33.08 3.60
CA PHE A 260 -4.21 -33.31 2.75
C PHE A 260 -2.89 -32.82 3.39
N THR A 261 -1.76 -33.00 2.70
CA THR A 261 -0.45 -32.50 3.17
C THR A 261 -0.37 -30.97 3.13
N TRP A 262 -0.76 -30.32 4.22
CA TRP A 262 -1.00 -28.88 4.26
C TRP A 262 0.24 -28.01 4.42
N PHE A 263 1.28 -28.49 5.11
CA PHE A 263 2.40 -27.64 5.53
C PHE A 263 3.24 -27.10 4.36
N PRO A 264 3.65 -27.89 3.35
CA PRO A 264 4.38 -27.38 2.19
C PRO A 264 3.59 -26.32 1.42
N VAL A 265 2.28 -26.53 1.26
CA VAL A 265 1.37 -25.61 0.56
C VAL A 265 1.20 -24.32 1.36
N HIS A 266 0.96 -24.41 2.67
CA HIS A 266 0.89 -23.25 3.56
C HIS A 266 2.18 -22.43 3.50
N ARG A 267 3.34 -23.09 3.62
CA ARG A 267 4.65 -22.42 3.54
C ARG A 267 4.85 -21.75 2.18
N GLY A 268 4.52 -22.42 1.08
CA GLY A 268 4.63 -21.87 -0.28
C GLY A 268 3.77 -20.62 -0.46
N LEU A 269 2.50 -20.66 -0.03
CA LEU A 269 1.59 -19.52 -0.10
C LEU A 269 2.08 -18.33 0.74
N GLN A 270 2.59 -18.57 1.95
CA GLN A 270 3.10 -17.50 2.82
C GLN A 270 4.39 -16.87 2.29
N ILE A 271 5.29 -17.66 1.68
CA ILE A 271 6.48 -17.13 1.01
C ILE A 271 6.07 -16.28 -0.20
N ALA A 272 5.14 -16.76 -1.03
CA ALA A 272 4.63 -15.99 -2.16
C ALA A 272 3.99 -14.68 -1.72
N ALA A 273 3.16 -14.71 -0.66
CA ALA A 273 2.57 -13.53 -0.06
C ALA A 273 3.63 -12.53 0.41
N PHE A 274 4.66 -13.02 1.12
CA PHE A 274 5.75 -12.18 1.61
C PHE A 274 6.49 -11.48 0.48
N VAL A 275 6.83 -12.19 -0.60
CA VAL A 275 7.51 -11.60 -1.76
C VAL A 275 6.66 -10.50 -2.41
N VAL A 276 5.37 -10.76 -2.63
CA VAL A 276 4.45 -9.77 -3.21
C VAL A 276 4.33 -8.53 -2.32
N VAL A 277 4.14 -8.72 -1.01
CA VAL A 277 4.04 -7.62 -0.04
C VAL A 277 5.36 -6.84 0.06
N LEU A 278 6.52 -7.52 0.04
CA LEU A 278 7.83 -6.89 0.05
C LEU A 278 8.04 -6.00 -1.19
N ILE A 279 7.72 -6.50 -2.39
CA ILE A 279 7.83 -5.70 -3.62
C ILE A 279 6.89 -4.49 -3.53
N ALA A 280 5.64 -4.68 -3.12
CA ALA A 280 4.68 -3.59 -2.93
C ALA A 280 5.16 -2.54 -1.92
N PHE A 281 5.78 -2.98 -0.83
CA PHE A 281 6.34 -2.10 0.20
C PHE A 281 7.53 -1.28 -0.35
N ILE A 282 8.42 -1.90 -1.13
CA ILE A 282 9.54 -1.20 -1.78
C ILE A 282 9.01 -0.15 -2.76
N LEU A 283 8.01 -0.48 -3.60
CA LEU A 283 7.45 0.46 -4.57
C LEU A 283 6.93 1.74 -3.91
N ILE A 284 6.20 1.62 -2.79
CA ILE A 284 5.63 2.80 -2.13
C ILE A 284 6.70 3.63 -1.40
N ILE A 285 7.74 3.00 -0.85
CA ILE A 285 8.86 3.73 -0.25
C ILE A 285 9.59 4.55 -1.31
N VAL A 286 9.85 3.96 -2.49
CA VAL A 286 10.47 4.68 -3.62
C VAL A 286 9.59 5.83 -4.07
N GLU A 287 8.28 5.62 -4.18
CA GLU A 287 7.36 6.66 -4.63
C GLU A 287 7.28 7.83 -3.64
N VAL A 288 7.12 7.56 -2.34
CA VAL A 288 7.11 8.60 -1.29
C VAL A 288 8.42 9.39 -1.29
N GLY A 289 9.55 8.71 -1.44
CA GLY A 289 10.87 9.36 -1.53
C GLY A 289 11.04 10.24 -2.78
N ARG A 290 10.35 9.93 -3.88
CA ARG A 290 10.33 10.77 -5.10
C ARG A 290 9.38 11.96 -4.99
N GLY A 291 8.29 11.81 -4.23
CA GLY A 291 7.31 12.87 -3.98
C GLY A 291 7.82 13.98 -3.05
N GLY A 292 8.87 13.70 -2.28
CA GLY A 292 9.39 14.62 -1.26
C GLY A 292 8.59 14.60 0.05
N ASP A 293 7.63 13.68 0.16
CA ASP A 293 6.83 13.48 1.36
C ASP A 293 7.64 12.80 2.46
N GLY A 294 7.38 13.19 3.72
CA GLY A 294 7.96 12.53 4.88
C GLY A 294 7.58 11.05 4.90
N HIS A 295 8.57 10.17 5.04
CA HIS A 295 8.30 8.75 5.21
C HIS A 295 7.54 8.51 6.52
N PHE A 296 6.46 7.72 6.46
CA PHE A 296 5.71 7.26 7.64
C PHE A 296 4.98 8.35 8.43
N GLU A 297 4.49 9.42 7.79
CA GLU A 297 3.73 10.46 8.49
C GLU A 297 2.27 10.07 8.77
N SER A 298 1.64 9.30 7.87
CA SER A 298 0.23 8.89 8.01
C SER A 298 0.04 7.66 8.92
N THR A 299 -1.15 7.55 9.52
CA THR A 299 -1.55 6.35 10.29
C THR A 299 -1.41 5.08 9.46
N HIS A 300 -1.82 5.11 8.19
CA HIS A 300 -1.68 3.99 7.26
C HIS A 300 -0.21 3.57 7.08
N ALA A 301 0.70 4.53 6.93
CA ALA A 301 2.11 4.23 6.72
C ALA A 301 2.76 3.65 8.01
N LYS A 302 2.46 4.23 9.18
CA LYS A 302 2.94 3.75 10.49
C LYS A 302 2.42 2.34 10.80
N ALA A 303 1.11 2.13 10.64
CA ALA A 303 0.47 0.83 10.85
C ALA A 303 0.96 -0.21 9.82
N GLY A 304 1.08 0.17 8.55
CA GLY A 304 1.62 -0.68 7.50
C GLY A 304 3.03 -1.18 7.77
N LEU A 305 3.92 -0.30 8.27
CA LEU A 305 5.26 -0.69 8.69
C LEU A 305 5.22 -1.70 9.86
N ALA A 306 4.41 -1.43 10.88
CA ALA A 306 4.27 -2.34 12.02
C ALA A 306 3.76 -3.72 11.58
N ILE A 307 2.75 -3.77 10.72
CA ILE A 307 2.20 -5.00 10.15
C ILE A 307 3.26 -5.75 9.33
N PHE A 308 4.05 -5.05 8.53
CA PHE A 308 5.14 -5.64 7.75
C PHE A 308 6.22 -6.26 8.65
N ILE A 309 6.63 -5.58 9.72
CA ILE A 309 7.55 -6.13 10.72
C ILE A 309 6.94 -7.37 11.39
N LEU A 310 5.67 -7.32 11.77
CA LEU A 310 4.97 -8.46 12.35
C LEU A 310 4.87 -9.64 11.38
N MET A 311 4.78 -9.41 10.07
CA MET A 311 4.82 -10.46 9.07
C MET A 311 6.19 -11.18 9.06
N ILE A 312 7.29 -10.46 9.22
CA ILE A 312 8.63 -11.06 9.36
C ILE A 312 8.72 -11.89 10.64
N VAL A 313 8.22 -11.35 11.76
CA VAL A 313 8.12 -12.08 13.03
C VAL A 313 7.28 -13.37 12.87
N GLN A 314 6.20 -13.32 12.08
CA GLN A 314 5.38 -14.50 11.79
C GLN A 314 6.12 -15.60 11.04
N ILE A 315 7.01 -15.25 10.11
CA ILE A 315 7.85 -16.22 9.39
C ILE A 315 8.77 -16.95 10.39
N VAL A 316 9.39 -16.21 11.30
CA VAL A 316 10.25 -16.78 12.36
C VAL A 316 9.44 -17.67 13.31
N LEU A 317 8.30 -17.17 13.80
CA LEU A 317 7.41 -17.94 14.69
C LEU A 317 6.88 -19.21 14.02
N GLY A 318 6.57 -19.16 12.73
CA GLY A 318 6.16 -20.33 11.95
C GLY A 318 7.27 -21.37 11.82
N ALA A 319 8.51 -20.93 11.55
CA ALA A 319 9.67 -21.80 11.44
C ALA A 319 10.03 -22.48 12.78
N VAL A 320 10.00 -21.72 13.88
CA VAL A 320 10.22 -22.25 15.24
C VAL A 320 9.06 -23.18 15.62
N GLY A 321 7.82 -22.72 15.47
CA GLY A 321 6.62 -23.45 15.84
C GLY A 321 6.51 -24.80 15.12
N HIS A 322 6.96 -24.90 13.87
CA HIS A 322 6.94 -26.16 13.14
C HIS A 322 7.77 -27.27 13.83
N LYS A 323 8.90 -26.92 14.44
CA LYS A 323 9.79 -27.86 15.15
C LYS A 323 9.32 -28.23 16.55
N THR A 324 8.28 -27.56 17.07
CA THR A 324 7.78 -27.78 18.43
C THR A 324 6.56 -28.70 18.49
N LYS A 325 6.27 -29.23 19.69
CA LYS A 325 5.07 -30.02 19.98
C LYS A 325 3.78 -29.23 19.66
N ARG A 326 2.70 -29.95 19.33
CA ARG A 326 1.42 -29.36 18.84
C ARG A 326 0.86 -28.24 19.72
N PHE A 327 0.95 -28.37 21.05
CA PHE A 327 0.44 -27.39 22.03
C PHE A 327 1.53 -26.52 22.66
N ASN A 328 2.70 -26.43 22.04
CA ASN A 328 3.73 -25.51 22.50
C ASN A 328 3.24 -24.05 22.36
N PRO A 329 3.51 -23.16 23.34
CA PRO A 329 3.10 -21.76 23.29
C PRO A 329 3.47 -21.03 21.99
N SER A 330 4.63 -21.33 21.40
CA SER A 330 5.06 -20.72 20.13
C SER A 330 4.06 -20.94 18.98
N ARG A 331 3.44 -22.13 18.89
CA ARG A 331 2.40 -22.42 17.89
C ARG A 331 1.11 -21.68 18.16
N ILE A 332 0.72 -21.55 19.43
CA ILE A 332 -0.50 -20.82 19.82
C ILE A 332 -0.31 -19.34 19.48
N VAL A 333 0.83 -18.77 19.86
CA VAL A 333 1.19 -17.38 19.54
C VAL A 333 1.23 -17.17 18.03
N HIS A 334 1.84 -18.07 17.25
CA HIS A 334 1.84 -17.99 15.79
C HIS A 334 0.42 -17.90 15.20
N VAL A 335 -0.50 -18.74 15.66
CA VAL A 335 -1.90 -18.73 15.17
C VAL A 335 -2.63 -17.46 15.58
N VAL A 336 -2.61 -17.08 16.86
CA VAL A 336 -3.36 -15.93 17.37
C VAL A 336 -2.82 -14.63 16.78
N LEU A 337 -1.50 -14.44 16.81
CA LEU A 337 -0.87 -13.26 16.23
C LEU A 337 -1.06 -13.25 14.71
N GLY A 338 -1.08 -14.40 14.03
CA GLY A 338 -1.29 -14.47 12.58
C GLY A 338 -2.67 -13.95 12.18
N LEU A 339 -3.72 -14.39 12.89
CA LEU A 339 -5.08 -13.89 12.68
C LEU A 339 -5.20 -12.39 13.00
N GLY A 340 -4.58 -11.95 14.10
CA GLY A 340 -4.58 -10.54 14.51
C GLY A 340 -3.91 -9.64 13.47
N VAL A 341 -2.75 -10.05 12.94
CA VAL A 341 -2.02 -9.32 11.90
C VAL A 341 -2.84 -9.24 10.61
N THR A 342 -3.53 -10.32 10.20
CA THR A 342 -4.44 -10.28 9.04
C THR A 342 -5.59 -9.29 9.25
N GLY A 343 -6.22 -9.27 10.43
CA GLY A 343 -7.26 -8.28 10.76
C GLY A 343 -6.74 -6.85 10.72
N ALA A 344 -5.55 -6.60 11.29
CA ALA A 344 -4.89 -5.31 11.23
C ALA A 344 -4.55 -4.88 9.80
N ALA A 345 -4.13 -5.81 8.93
CA ALA A 345 -3.87 -5.55 7.52
C ALA A 345 -5.13 -5.14 6.76
N ILE A 346 -6.27 -5.80 7.00
CA ILE A 346 -7.56 -5.43 6.39
C ILE A 346 -7.94 -4.00 6.77
N TRP A 347 -7.85 -3.66 8.07
CA TRP A 347 -8.08 -2.30 8.54
C TRP A 347 -7.11 -1.30 7.90
N ASN A 348 -5.81 -1.61 7.89
CA ASN A 348 -4.80 -0.75 7.30
C ASN A 348 -5.01 -0.51 5.80
N SER A 349 -5.46 -1.52 5.05
CA SER A 349 -5.84 -1.34 3.64
C SER A 349 -7.06 -0.45 3.45
N SER A 350 -8.01 -0.47 4.38
CA SER A 350 -9.16 0.44 4.35
C SER A 350 -8.78 1.90 4.62
N GLU A 351 -7.76 2.13 5.46
CA GLU A 351 -7.14 3.45 5.64
C GLU A 351 -6.35 3.89 4.41
N GLY A 352 -5.63 2.97 3.76
CA GLY A 352 -4.92 3.24 2.51
C GLY A 352 -5.84 3.73 1.40
N LEU A 353 -7.05 3.15 1.28
CA LEU A 353 -8.07 3.64 0.35
C LEU A 353 -8.57 5.05 0.69
N SER A 354 -8.52 5.49 1.95
CA SER A 354 -8.86 6.87 2.35
C SER A 354 -7.86 7.88 1.80
N LEU A 355 -6.59 7.48 1.72
CA LEU A 355 -5.48 8.34 1.28
C LEU A 355 -5.39 8.44 -0.24
N TRP A 356 -6.18 7.66 -0.96
CA TRP A 356 -6.13 7.67 -2.42
C TRP A 356 -6.83 8.93 -2.95
N ASP A 357 -6.02 9.90 -3.40
CA ASP A 357 -6.45 11.19 -3.94
C ASP A 357 -7.40 11.09 -5.16
N TRP A 358 -7.50 9.90 -5.77
CA TRP A 358 -8.45 9.64 -6.86
C TRP A 358 -9.88 9.37 -6.41
N GLY A 359 -10.15 9.48 -5.11
CA GLY A 359 -11.48 9.39 -4.53
C GLY A 359 -12.06 8.00 -4.74
N ALA A 360 -11.48 6.99 -4.08
CA ALA A 360 -12.08 5.66 -4.06
C ALA A 360 -13.55 5.80 -3.64
N PRO A 361 -14.51 5.27 -4.41
CA PRO A 361 -15.91 5.34 -3.99
C PRO A 361 -16.04 4.80 -2.58
N ARG A 362 -16.86 5.45 -1.72
CA ARG A 362 -17.00 5.04 -0.32
C ARG A 362 -17.40 3.55 -0.18
N TRP A 363 -18.06 2.99 -1.20
CA TRP A 363 -18.41 1.57 -1.31
C TRP A 363 -17.23 0.62 -1.55
N ALA A 364 -16.09 1.07 -2.08
CA ALA A 364 -14.93 0.22 -2.34
C ALA A 364 -14.36 -0.40 -1.04
N LYS A 365 -14.36 0.36 0.05
CA LYS A 365 -13.97 -0.15 1.38
C LYS A 365 -14.91 -1.27 1.83
N TRP A 366 -16.21 -1.11 1.61
CA TRP A 366 -17.21 -2.11 1.99
C TRP A 366 -17.02 -3.44 1.26
N ILE A 367 -16.57 -3.43 -0.01
CA ILE A 367 -16.23 -4.66 -0.74
C ILE A 367 -15.11 -5.42 -0.03
N LEU A 368 -14.04 -4.73 0.40
CA LEU A 368 -12.94 -5.36 1.12
C LEU A 368 -13.40 -5.96 2.46
N TRP A 369 -14.27 -5.25 3.18
CA TRP A 369 -14.83 -5.73 4.45
C TRP A 369 -15.78 -6.91 4.27
N ILE A 370 -16.62 -6.91 3.24
CA ILE A 370 -17.50 -8.04 2.90
C ILE A 370 -16.65 -9.27 2.57
N TRP A 371 -15.61 -9.10 1.74
CA TRP A 371 -14.70 -10.19 1.41
C TRP A 371 -13.95 -10.72 2.65
N ALA A 372 -13.48 -9.83 3.52
CA ALA A 372 -12.88 -10.21 4.80
C ALA A 372 -13.86 -10.98 5.71
N ALA A 373 -15.13 -10.58 5.74
CA ALA A 373 -16.17 -11.29 6.50
C ALA A 373 -16.41 -12.70 5.95
N VAL A 374 -16.45 -12.87 4.62
CA VAL A 374 -16.55 -14.19 3.98
C VAL A 374 -15.36 -15.08 4.38
N LEU A 375 -14.14 -14.55 4.34
CA LEU A 375 -12.94 -15.29 4.76
C LEU A 375 -12.96 -15.66 6.24
N ALA A 376 -13.46 -14.77 7.10
CA ALA A 376 -13.62 -15.04 8.53
C ALA A 376 -14.65 -16.16 8.78
N VAL A 377 -15.80 -16.12 8.09
CA VAL A 377 -16.82 -17.18 8.15
C VAL A 377 -16.25 -18.51 7.66
N ALA A 378 -15.50 -18.52 6.56
CA ALA A 378 -14.84 -19.73 6.06
C ALA A 378 -13.84 -20.29 7.10
N TYR A 379 -13.05 -19.43 7.75
CA TYR A 379 -12.15 -19.88 8.81
C TYR A 379 -12.89 -20.52 9.99
N LEU A 380 -13.99 -19.90 10.43
CA LEU A 380 -14.83 -20.39 11.52
C LEU A 380 -15.52 -21.71 11.15
N ALA A 381 -16.02 -21.85 9.93
CA ALA A 381 -16.60 -23.10 9.44
C ALA A 381 -15.57 -24.25 9.50
N GLY A 382 -14.30 -23.96 9.19
CA GLY A 382 -13.21 -24.92 9.33
C GLY A 382 -12.97 -25.42 10.76
N LEU A 383 -13.43 -24.71 11.80
CA LEU A 383 -13.36 -25.18 13.19
C LEU A 383 -14.25 -26.40 13.43
N ALA A 384 -15.28 -26.63 12.61
CA ALA A 384 -16.09 -27.85 12.68
C ALA A 384 -15.26 -29.14 12.42
N LEU A 385 -14.11 -29.02 11.74
CA LEU A 385 -13.18 -30.13 11.52
C LEU A 385 -12.18 -30.33 12.68
N LEU A 386 -12.10 -29.40 13.63
CA LEU A 386 -11.17 -29.45 14.75
C LEU A 386 -11.31 -30.74 15.60
N PRO A 387 -12.52 -31.23 15.93
CA PRO A 387 -12.65 -32.48 16.67
C PRO A 387 -12.09 -33.69 15.91
N ARG A 388 -12.22 -33.72 14.58
CA ARG A 388 -11.68 -34.79 13.72
C ARG A 388 -10.15 -34.74 13.70
N ASP A 389 -9.57 -33.56 13.47
CA ASP A 389 -8.12 -33.33 13.50
C ASP A 389 -7.51 -33.73 14.87
N LEU A 390 -8.17 -33.39 15.99
CA LEU A 390 -7.71 -33.80 17.33
C LEU A 390 -7.80 -35.31 17.58
N ARG A 391 -8.73 -36.03 16.94
CA ARG A 391 -8.82 -37.50 17.02
C ARG A 391 -7.71 -38.15 16.20
N GLN A 392 -7.53 -37.72 14.94
CA GLN A 392 -6.45 -38.20 14.06
C GLN A 392 -5.07 -37.99 14.70
N TRP A 393 -4.85 -36.82 15.29
CA TRP A 393 -3.59 -36.52 15.99
C TRP A 393 -3.36 -37.43 17.21
N ARG A 394 -4.40 -37.72 18.01
CA ARG A 394 -4.27 -38.65 19.16
C ARG A 394 -3.92 -40.06 18.72
N GLN A 395 -4.50 -40.53 17.61
CA GLN A 395 -4.21 -41.86 17.04
C GLN A 395 -2.78 -41.95 16.47
N SER A 396 -2.24 -40.84 15.95
CA SER A 396 -0.88 -40.79 15.39
C SER A 396 0.25 -40.73 16.43
N GLN A 397 -0.06 -40.72 17.73
CA GLN A 397 0.98 -40.67 18.77
C GLN A 397 1.51 -42.08 19.09
N PRO A 398 2.84 -42.26 19.21
CA PRO A 398 3.43 -43.52 19.65
C PRO A 398 2.88 -43.86 21.05
N GLY A 399 2.23 -45.02 21.17
CA GLY A 399 1.51 -45.48 22.38
C GLY A 399 -0.02 -45.52 22.25
N ALA A 400 -0.61 -45.01 21.16
CA ALA A 400 -2.05 -45.13 20.91
C ALA A 400 -2.47 -46.56 20.50
N GLU A 401 -1.64 -47.26 19.71
CA GLU A 401 -1.85 -48.67 19.35
C GLU A 401 -1.69 -49.60 20.56
N GLU A 402 -0.70 -49.37 21.42
CA GLU A 402 -0.45 -50.19 22.63
C GLU A 402 -1.64 -50.16 23.60
N LYS A 403 -2.32 -49.00 23.74
CA LYS A 403 -3.54 -48.88 24.56
C LYS A 403 -4.76 -49.54 23.93
N GLN A 404 -4.89 -49.55 22.60
CA GLN A 404 -6.00 -50.24 21.92
C GLN A 404 -5.84 -51.76 22.00
N THR A 405 -4.62 -52.30 21.87
CA THR A 405 -4.35 -53.73 22.00
C THR A 405 -4.62 -54.25 23.42
N TYR A 406 -4.31 -53.47 24.45
CA TYR A 406 -4.60 -53.85 25.85
C TYR A 406 -6.08 -53.75 26.24
N THR A 407 -6.88 -52.94 25.55
CA THR A 407 -8.33 -52.81 25.83
C THR A 407 -9.19 -53.76 25.00
N GLY A 408 -8.60 -54.48 24.03
CA GLY A 408 -9.27 -55.48 23.19
C GLY A 408 -9.12 -56.94 23.64
N LEU A 409 -8.43 -57.22 24.75
CA LEU A 409 -8.43 -58.55 25.36
C LEU A 409 -9.70 -58.70 26.22
N GLU A 410 -10.66 -59.47 25.72
CA GLU A 410 -11.85 -59.85 26.49
C GLU A 410 -11.46 -60.47 27.85
N PRO A 411 -12.27 -60.23 28.90
CA PRO A 411 -12.04 -60.88 30.18
C PRO A 411 -12.25 -62.39 30.02
N TYR A 412 -11.19 -63.15 30.26
CA TYR A 412 -11.23 -64.60 30.47
C TYR A 412 -12.35 -64.95 31.47
N HIS A 413 -13.43 -65.55 30.97
CA HIS A 413 -14.41 -66.22 31.81
C HIS A 413 -13.77 -67.50 32.36
N SER A 414 -13.35 -67.46 33.62
CA SER A 414 -13.01 -68.65 34.40
C SER A 414 -14.30 -69.28 34.93
N ALA A 415 -14.64 -70.48 34.46
CA ALA A 415 -15.62 -71.33 35.09
C ALA A 415 -15.22 -72.81 34.93
N GLY A 416 -14.85 -73.42 36.07
CA GLY A 416 -15.38 -74.71 36.54
C GLY A 416 -15.06 -75.99 35.77
N ALA A 417 -14.28 -76.86 36.42
CA ALA A 417 -14.01 -78.27 36.10
C ALA A 417 -15.27 -79.16 35.98
N TYR A 418 -15.19 -80.28 35.23
CA TYR A 418 -15.55 -81.67 35.58
C TYR A 418 -15.07 -82.68 34.48
N ASP A 419 -15.01 -83.96 34.84
CA ASP A 419 -14.19 -85.09 34.37
C ASP A 419 -14.45 -85.82 33.01
N THR A 420 -13.33 -86.23 32.36
CA THR A 420 -13.02 -87.52 31.63
C THR A 420 -13.77 -87.92 30.31
N PRO A 421 -13.40 -89.02 29.58
CA PRO A 421 -12.44 -89.01 28.45
C PRO A 421 -12.92 -89.73 27.15
N ALA A 422 -12.50 -89.29 25.96
CA ALA A 422 -12.54 -90.08 24.70
C ALA A 422 -11.75 -89.32 23.62
N ASP A 423 -10.67 -89.88 23.09
CA ASP A 423 -10.59 -90.73 21.90
C ASP A 423 -10.40 -89.93 20.59
N SER A 424 -9.78 -90.63 19.67
CA SER A 424 -8.83 -90.29 18.63
C SER A 424 -9.37 -89.58 17.38
N SER A 425 -8.40 -89.02 16.66
CA SER A 425 -8.39 -88.73 15.21
C SER A 425 -9.21 -87.55 14.70
N GLN A 426 -8.53 -86.50 14.23
CA GLN A 426 -8.58 -86.12 12.81
C GLN A 426 -7.41 -85.20 12.43
N LEU A 427 -6.78 -85.62 11.33
CA LEU A 427 -5.73 -84.98 10.57
C LEU A 427 -6.19 -83.67 9.91
N HIS A 428 -5.21 -82.80 9.67
CA HIS A 428 -5.05 -81.93 8.49
C HIS A 428 -6.26 -81.12 8.00
N LEU A 429 -6.14 -79.79 8.06
CA LEU A 429 -6.20 -78.85 6.90
C LEU A 429 -6.67 -77.47 7.38
N SER A 430 -5.72 -76.54 7.61
CA SER A 430 -5.82 -75.15 7.14
C SER A 430 -4.59 -74.33 7.57
N GLU A 431 -3.39 -74.73 7.16
CA GLU A 431 -2.20 -73.89 7.24
C GLU A 431 -1.82 -73.39 5.83
N GLN A 432 -2.74 -72.71 5.13
CA GLN A 432 -2.47 -72.07 3.83
C GLN A 432 -3.30 -70.79 3.55
N HIS A 433 -3.64 -70.00 4.58
CA HIS A 433 -4.19 -68.65 4.36
C HIS A 433 -3.44 -67.53 5.10
N ALA A 434 -2.18 -67.75 5.50
CA ALA A 434 -1.37 -66.77 6.21
C ALA A 434 -0.07 -66.37 5.48
N LEU A 435 0.05 -66.62 4.17
CA LEU A 435 1.23 -66.22 3.37
C LEU A 435 0.83 -65.68 2.01
N LYS A 436 0.30 -64.46 1.97
CA LYS A 436 0.44 -63.56 0.81
C LYS A 436 0.18 -62.11 1.24
N GLN A 437 1.12 -61.24 0.87
CA GLN A 437 1.21 -59.80 1.15
C GLN A 437 1.89 -59.39 2.47
N GLN A 438 3.16 -59.78 2.61
CA GLN A 438 4.16 -58.87 3.18
C GLN A 438 5.01 -58.33 2.03
N GLN A 439 4.76 -57.08 1.65
CA GLN A 439 5.67 -56.27 0.84
C GLN A 439 6.10 -55.09 1.72
N PRO A 440 7.41 -54.84 1.89
CA PRO A 440 7.89 -53.85 2.85
C PRO A 440 7.57 -52.44 2.34
N TYR A 441 6.88 -51.65 3.15
CA TYR A 441 6.76 -50.23 2.89
C TYR A 441 8.13 -49.59 3.16
N GLN A 442 8.83 -49.24 2.09
CA GLN A 442 10.10 -48.52 2.16
C GLN A 442 9.91 -47.22 2.94
N ALA A 443 10.56 -47.12 4.09
CA ALA A 443 10.87 -45.85 4.69
C ALA A 443 11.78 -45.09 3.71
N ASN A 444 11.24 -44.06 3.06
CA ASN A 444 12.07 -43.10 2.33
C ASN A 444 12.84 -42.28 3.36
N ALA A 445 14.04 -42.76 3.65
CA ALA A 445 15.11 -42.04 4.32
C ALA A 445 15.40 -40.73 3.59
N HIS A 446 15.61 -39.68 4.38
CA HIS A 446 16.23 -38.43 3.97
C HIS A 446 17.63 -38.66 3.35
N PRO A 447 18.08 -37.78 2.44
CA PRO A 447 19.50 -37.47 2.31
C PRO A 447 19.78 -36.06 2.86
N GLY A 448 20.60 -35.99 3.92
CA GLY A 448 21.44 -34.82 4.21
C GLY A 448 21.23 -34.11 5.55
N TRP A 449 22.13 -34.40 6.49
CA TRP A 449 22.43 -33.75 7.79
C TRP A 449 21.81 -34.38 9.04
N GLY A 450 22.48 -35.44 9.50
CA GLY A 450 22.24 -36.11 10.78
C GLY A 450 22.97 -35.45 11.94
N ALA A 451 22.36 -35.52 13.13
CA ALA A 451 23.07 -35.49 14.40
C ALA A 451 23.23 -36.94 14.89
N GLN A 452 24.40 -37.28 15.43
CA GLN A 452 24.71 -38.65 15.87
C GLN A 452 23.84 -39.10 17.05
N PRO A 453 23.47 -40.39 17.14
CA PRO A 453 22.74 -40.91 18.28
C PRO A 453 23.67 -41.08 19.49
N LEU A 454 23.22 -40.58 20.65
CA LEU A 454 23.83 -40.83 21.95
C LEU A 454 23.72 -42.32 22.30
N GLN A 455 24.86 -42.96 22.60
CA GLN A 455 24.93 -44.30 23.18
C GLN A 455 24.26 -44.30 24.56
N THR A 456 23.23 -45.12 24.73
CA THR A 456 22.64 -45.44 26.04
C THR A 456 23.34 -46.67 26.61
N ASN A 457 24.19 -46.49 27.62
CA ASN A 457 24.69 -47.58 28.45
C ASN A 457 23.60 -47.98 29.44
N ASN A 458 23.02 -49.17 29.25
CA ASN A 458 22.20 -49.85 30.25
C ASN A 458 23.13 -50.50 31.28
N ALA A 459 23.18 -49.95 32.49
CA ALA A 459 23.75 -50.64 33.64
C ALA A 459 22.69 -51.59 34.22
N GLN A 460 22.90 -52.88 34.01
CA GLN A 460 22.09 -53.98 34.51
C GLN A 460 22.58 -54.34 35.92
N TYR A 461 21.72 -54.18 36.93
CA TYR A 461 21.96 -54.66 38.29
C TYR A 461 21.86 -56.19 38.30
N GLY A 462 22.97 -56.87 38.62
CA GLY A 462 23.03 -58.31 38.88
C GLY A 462 23.94 -58.56 40.08
N TYR A 463 23.40 -59.27 41.08
CA TYR A 463 24.09 -59.70 42.30
C TYR A 463 25.16 -60.76 41.99
N GLU A 464 26.38 -60.60 42.54
CA GLU A 464 27.43 -61.63 42.57
C GLU A 464 27.64 -62.17 44.00
N PRO A 465 27.81 -63.49 44.20
CA PRO A 465 28.35 -64.06 45.42
C PRO A 465 29.87 -64.34 45.30
N TYR A 466 30.54 -64.21 46.44
CA TYR A 466 31.97 -64.43 46.69
C TYR A 466 32.57 -65.72 46.10
N ALA A 467 33.73 -65.60 45.46
CA ALA A 467 34.76 -66.65 45.43
C ALA A 467 36.17 -66.04 45.34
N GLN A 468 37.06 -66.52 46.20
CA GLN A 468 38.44 -66.09 46.41
C GLN A 468 39.43 -67.02 45.63
N PRO A 469 40.77 -66.87 45.71
CA PRO A 469 41.64 -66.56 44.57
C PRO A 469 42.63 -67.69 44.18
N GLN A 470 43.33 -67.56 43.04
CA GLN A 470 44.69 -68.10 42.80
C GLN A 470 45.26 -67.53 41.48
N ARG A 471 46.41 -66.82 41.52
CA ARG A 471 47.78 -67.25 41.08
C ARG A 471 47.79 -67.77 39.63
N PHE A 472 48.54 -67.21 38.68
CA PHE A 472 49.95 -66.78 38.67
C PHE A 472 50.17 -65.54 37.80
#